data_AF-A0A3N5J9G9-F1
#
_entry.id   AF-A0A3N5J9G9-F1
#
_cell.length_a   1.000
_cell.length_b   1.000
_cell.length_c   1.000
_cell.angle_alpha   90.00
_cell.angle_beta   90.00
_cell.angle_gamma   90.00
#
_symmetry.space_group_name_H-M   'P 1'
#
loop_
_entity.id
_entity.type
_entity.pdbx_description
1 polymer ?
#
loop_
_entity_poly.entity_id
_entity_poly.type
_entity_poly.pdbx_seq_one_letter_code
_entity_poly.pdbx_strand_id
1 'polypeptide(L)'
;MDTTDQTFSRKLSGEESEKRFIIVPKERAGFFPKPGVSFKLLIDGNEIETALRPVEMPNQRSGQGRSSYHLDLSKHINLFRPRFGQMIMIEKVDDQFKLRLL
;
A
#
# COMPACT_ATOMS: atom_id res chain seq x y z
N MET A 1 -6.64 -9.70 24.18
CA MET A 1 -7.10 -10.29 22.90
C MET A 1 -6.63 -9.33 21.82
N ASP A 2 -5.41 -9.52 21.34
CA ASP A 2 -4.83 -8.69 20.29
C ASP A 2 -5.45 -9.11 18.97
N THR A 3 -6.52 -8.43 18.57
CA THR A 3 -7.02 -8.46 17.19
C THR A 3 -5.97 -7.79 16.31
N THR A 4 -4.93 -8.55 15.95
CA THR A 4 -4.01 -8.13 14.89
C THR A 4 -4.85 -8.08 13.62
N ASP A 5 -5.20 -6.87 13.18
CA ASP A 5 -5.94 -6.62 11.96
C ASP A 5 -5.16 -7.26 10.80
N GLN A 6 -5.62 -8.42 10.31
CA GLN A 6 -4.90 -9.19 9.28
C GLN A 6 -5.13 -8.63 7.89
N THR A 7 -5.95 -7.58 7.76
CA THR A 7 -6.39 -7.05 6.46
C THR A 7 -6.36 -5.54 6.41
N PHE A 8 -5.67 -4.99 5.42
CA PHE A 8 -5.74 -3.59 5.05
C PHE A 8 -6.58 -3.42 3.79
N SER A 9 -7.75 -2.79 3.90
CA SER A 9 -8.62 -2.52 2.75
C SER A 9 -8.88 -1.03 2.58
N ARG A 10 -8.88 -0.55 1.34
CA ARG A 10 -9.27 0.84 1.04
C ARG A 10 -9.59 1.07 -0.43
N LYS A 11 -10.23 2.21 -0.70
CA LYS A 11 -10.48 2.72 -2.04
C LYS A 11 -9.26 3.49 -2.57
N LEU A 12 -8.85 3.19 -3.79
CA LEU A 12 -7.77 3.91 -4.48
C LEU A 12 -8.26 5.27 -4.98
N SER A 13 -7.42 6.28 -4.78
CA SER A 13 -7.61 7.61 -5.40
C SER A 13 -7.22 7.59 -6.88
N GLY A 14 -7.52 8.70 -7.57
CA GLY A 14 -7.15 8.86 -8.99
C GLY A 14 -5.64 8.80 -9.18
N GLU A 15 -4.90 9.52 -8.34
CA GLU A 15 -3.44 9.57 -8.41
C GLU A 15 -2.81 8.19 -8.18
N GLU A 16 -3.30 7.43 -7.21
CA GLU A 16 -2.82 6.07 -6.91
C GLU A 16 -3.07 5.09 -8.06
N SER A 17 -4.22 5.23 -8.71
CA SER A 17 -4.58 4.35 -9.83
C SER A 17 -3.74 4.68 -11.06
N GLU A 18 -3.54 5.97 -11.33
CA GLU A 18 -2.79 6.46 -12.48
C GLU A 18 -1.29 6.21 -12.34
N LYS A 19 -0.70 6.60 -11.21
CA LYS A 19 0.73 6.46 -10.90
C LYS A 19 1.09 5.09 -10.31
N ARG A 20 0.09 4.24 -10.04
CA ARG A 20 0.23 2.84 -9.60
C ARG A 20 1.03 2.68 -8.31
N PHE A 21 0.64 3.43 -7.30
CA PHE A 21 1.10 3.24 -5.94
C PHE A 21 -0.09 3.19 -5.00
N ILE A 22 0.14 2.70 -3.79
CA ILE A 22 -0.88 2.68 -2.74
C ILE A 22 -0.41 3.55 -1.59
N ILE A 23 -1.24 4.51 -1.21
CA ILE A 23 -1.04 5.30 0.00
C ILE A 23 -1.42 4.46 1.20
N VAL A 24 -0.49 4.35 2.14
CA VAL A 24 -0.68 3.72 3.43
C VAL A 24 -0.65 4.83 4.49
N PRO A 25 -1.80 5.15 5.10
CA PRO A 25 -1.87 6.10 6.21
C PRO A 25 -0.94 5.67 7.36
N LYS A 26 -0.34 6.63 8.07
CA LYS A 26 0.58 6.34 9.19
C LYS A 26 -0.04 5.43 10.26
N GLU A 27 -1.32 5.60 10.55
CA GLU A 27 -2.08 4.77 11.49
C GLU A 27 -2.15 3.29 11.07
N ARG A 28 -2.07 3.00 9.77
CA ARG A 28 -2.05 1.65 9.21
C ARG A 28 -0.64 1.16 8.86
N ALA A 29 0.39 2.00 9.00
CA ALA A 29 1.77 1.62 8.65
C ALA A 29 2.29 0.46 9.51
N GLY A 30 1.80 0.31 10.74
CA GLY A 30 2.15 -0.82 11.63
C GLY A 30 1.68 -2.19 11.15
N PHE A 31 0.77 -2.25 10.17
CA PHE A 31 0.37 -3.50 9.51
C PHE A 31 1.48 -4.08 8.61
N PHE A 32 2.29 -3.20 8.03
CA PHE A 32 3.35 -3.55 7.09
C PHE A 32 4.70 -3.64 7.79
N PRO A 33 5.70 -4.25 7.14
CA PRO A 33 7.10 -4.17 7.58
C PRO A 33 7.56 -2.71 7.67
N LYS A 34 8.59 -2.47 8.47
CA LYS A 34 9.11 -1.12 8.70
C LYS A 34 9.40 -0.42 7.37
N PRO A 35 9.10 0.89 7.25
CA PRO A 35 9.42 1.64 6.05
C PRO A 35 10.89 1.48 5.65
N GLY A 36 11.15 1.25 4.36
CA GLY A 36 12.48 0.95 3.81
C GLY A 36 12.88 -0.53 3.85
N VAL A 37 12.16 -1.38 4.57
CA VAL A 37 12.39 -2.84 4.57
C VAL A 37 11.60 -3.47 3.43
N SER A 38 12.31 -4.16 2.54
CA SER A 38 11.70 -4.96 1.48
C SER A 38 10.93 -6.15 2.05
N PHE A 39 9.80 -6.47 1.42
CA PHE A 39 8.98 -7.61 1.75
C PHE A 39 8.30 -8.18 0.51
N LYS A 40 7.83 -9.42 0.65
CA LYS A 40 7.16 -10.15 -0.43
C LYS A 40 5.67 -9.81 -0.45
N LEU A 41 5.22 -9.36 -1.61
CA LEU A 41 3.82 -9.09 -1.90
C LEU A 41 3.38 -9.99 -3.04
N LEU A 42 2.31 -10.75 -2.83
CA LEU A 42 1.68 -11.59 -3.84
C LEU A 42 0.57 -10.77 -4.52
N ILE A 43 0.67 -10.57 -5.82
CA ILE A 43 -0.34 -9.91 -6.66
C ILE A 43 -0.69 -10.85 -7.80
N ASP A 44 -1.97 -11.22 -7.92
CA ASP A 44 -2.46 -12.06 -9.03
C ASP A 44 -1.62 -13.35 -9.21
N GLY A 45 -1.31 -14.02 -8.08
CA GLY A 45 -0.48 -15.23 -8.06
C GLY A 45 1.02 -15.02 -8.30
N ASN A 46 1.47 -13.79 -8.56
CA ASN A 46 2.88 -13.44 -8.78
C ASN A 46 3.47 -12.80 -7.54
N GLU A 47 4.60 -13.33 -7.06
CA GLU A 47 5.33 -12.75 -5.95
C GLU A 47 6.27 -11.64 -6.44
N ILE A 48 6.18 -10.48 -5.82
CA ILE A 48 7.06 -9.34 -6.07
C ILE A 48 7.73 -8.90 -4.77
N GLU A 49 8.92 -8.31 -4.89
CA GLU A 49 9.57 -7.63 -3.78
C GLU A 49 9.24 -6.14 -3.84
N THR A 50 8.72 -5.60 -2.74
CA THR A 50 8.38 -4.18 -2.62
C THR A 50 8.65 -3.69 -1.20
N ALA A 51 8.58 -2.38 -0.98
CA ALA A 51 8.81 -1.78 0.33
C ALA A 51 7.90 -0.57 0.52
N LEU A 52 7.53 -0.30 1.77
CA LEU A 52 6.93 0.98 2.11
C LEU A 52 7.98 2.08 2.06
N ARG A 53 7.70 3.14 1.30
CA ARG A 53 8.56 4.33 1.23
C ARG A 53 7.87 5.50 1.94
N PRO A 54 8.56 6.21 2.84
CA PRO A 54 8.01 7.46 3.36
C PRO A 54 7.90 8.45 2.21
N VAL A 55 6.75 9.12 2.10
CA VAL A 55 6.59 10.25 1.20
C VAL A 55 6.30 11.47 2.04
N GLU A 56 7.25 12.41 2.00
CA GLU A 56 7.01 13.75 2.47
C GLU A 56 6.12 14.43 1.43
N MET A 57 4.83 14.54 1.73
CA MET A 57 3.98 15.45 0.97
C MET A 57 4.32 16.88 1.41
N PRO A 58 4.90 17.73 0.53
CA PRO A 58 5.06 19.14 0.84
C PRO A 58 3.68 19.80 0.83
N ASN A 59 2.99 19.79 1.98
CA ASN A 59 1.76 20.57 2.13
C ASN A 59 2.15 22.05 2.23
N GLN A 60 1.89 22.80 1.16
CA GLN A 60 2.16 24.24 1.08
C GLN A 60 1.20 25.11 1.91
N ARG A 61 0.25 24.52 2.65
CA ARG A 61 -0.63 25.25 3.59
C ARG A 61 -1.02 24.35 4.76
N SER A 62 -0.87 24.86 5.98
CA SER A 62 -1.22 24.25 7.27
C SER A 62 -0.31 23.10 7.72
N GLY A 63 0.42 23.36 8.82
CA GLY A 63 1.42 22.50 9.48
C GLY A 63 0.92 21.19 10.09
N GLN A 64 0.03 20.48 9.41
CA GLN A 64 -0.30 19.08 9.66
C GLN A 64 0.06 18.27 8.40
N GLY A 65 1.36 18.01 8.22
CA GLY A 65 1.80 17.03 7.24
C GLY A 65 1.29 15.66 7.67
N ARG A 66 0.30 15.12 6.96
CA ARG A 66 -0.07 13.71 7.12
C ARG A 66 1.06 12.88 6.52
N SER A 67 2.05 12.51 7.33
CA SER A 67 3.07 11.55 6.91
C SER A 67 2.35 10.32 6.40
N SER A 68 2.51 10.02 5.12
CA SER A 68 1.93 8.84 4.50
C SER A 68 3.05 8.03 3.88
N TYR A 69 2.86 6.72 3.84
CA TYR A 69 3.79 5.82 3.19
C TYR A 69 3.22 5.43 1.83
N HIS A 70 4.08 5.24 0.85
CA HIS A 70 3.69 4.73 -0.46
C HIS A 70 4.21 3.31 -0.61
N LEU A 71 3.35 2.42 -1.06
CA LEU A 71 3.71 1.14 -1.62
C LEU A 71 3.78 1.31 -3.13
N ASP A 72 4.99 1.45 -3.66
CA ASP A 72 5.20 1.69 -5.09
C ASP A 72 5.10 0.37 -5.88
N LEU A 73 4.10 0.32 -6.76
CA LEU A 73 3.83 -0.80 -7.65
C LEU A 73 3.98 -0.39 -9.13
N SER A 74 4.53 0.79 -9.41
CA SER A 74 4.62 1.37 -10.75
C SER A 74 5.43 0.51 -11.72
N LYS A 75 6.46 -0.18 -11.20
CA LYS A 75 7.29 -1.13 -11.96
C LYS A 75 6.58 -2.43 -12.31
N HIS A 76 5.44 -2.72 -11.69
CA HIS A 76 4.68 -3.96 -11.86
C HIS A 76 3.36 -3.73 -12.62
N ILE A 77 3.39 -2.90 -13.67
CA ILE A 77 2.24 -2.56 -14.55
C ILE A 77 1.43 -3.77 -15.04
N ASN A 78 2.08 -4.91 -15.24
CA ASN A 78 1.41 -6.10 -15.74
C ASN A 78 0.60 -6.83 -14.66
N LEU A 79 0.93 -6.61 -13.39
CA LEU A 79 0.31 -7.27 -12.23
C LEU A 79 -0.67 -6.34 -11.50
N PHE A 80 -0.34 -5.06 -11.43
CA PHE A 80 -1.15 -4.05 -10.73
C PHE A 80 -1.76 -3.08 -11.75
N ARG A 81 -3.00 -3.36 -12.15
CA ARG A 81 -3.81 -2.55 -13.09
C ARG A 81 -5.04 -1.96 -12.40
N PRO A 82 -4.85 -1.12 -11.36
CA PRO A 82 -5.95 -0.55 -10.61
C PRO A 82 -6.79 0.40 -11.46
N ARG A 83 -8.08 0.52 -11.12
CA ARG A 83 -8.98 1.54 -11.65
C ARG A 83 -9.26 2.61 -10.61
N PHE A 84 -9.57 3.83 -11.06
CA PHE A 84 -10.01 4.89 -10.16
C PHE A 84 -11.20 4.43 -9.32
N GLY A 85 -11.11 4.63 -8.00
CA GLY A 85 -12.16 4.22 -7.08
C GLY A 85 -12.27 2.71 -6.88
N GLN A 86 -11.34 1.92 -7.40
CA GLN A 86 -11.28 0.50 -7.13
C GLN A 86 -10.92 0.25 -5.67
N MET A 87 -11.53 -0.75 -5.05
CA MET A 87 -11.17 -1.17 -3.72
C MET A 87 -10.00 -2.14 -3.80
N ILE A 88 -9.03 -1.99 -2.92
CA ILE A 88 -7.95 -2.95 -2.72
C ILE A 88 -8.09 -3.58 -1.35
N MET A 89 -7.59 -4.80 -1.23
CA MET A 89 -7.43 -5.49 0.03
C MET A 89 -6.04 -6.13 0.05
N ILE A 90 -5.28 -5.86 1.10
CA ILE A 90 -4.01 -6.49 1.39
C ILE A 90 -4.19 -7.33 2.64
N GLU A 91 -4.06 -8.63 2.51
CA GLU A 91 -4.17 -9.60 3.60
C GLU A 91 -2.78 -10.07 4.01
N LYS A 92 -2.50 -10.16 5.31
CA LYS A 92 -1.29 -10.79 5.84
C LYS A 92 -1.62 -12.23 6.19
N VAL A 93 -1.06 -13.18 5.44
CA VAL A 93 -1.19 -14.62 5.68
C VAL A 93 0.19 -15.13 6.08
N ASP A 94 0.33 -15.56 7.33
CA ASP A 94 1.60 -15.94 7.96
C ASP A 94 2.64 -14.79 7.87
N ASP A 95 3.59 -14.91 6.94
CA ASP A 95 4.66 -13.93 6.67
C ASP A 95 4.57 -13.31 5.26
N GLN A 96 3.49 -13.59 4.53
CA GLN A 96 3.29 -13.11 3.16
C GLN A 96 2.12 -12.13 3.09
N PHE A 97 2.30 -11.03 2.36
CA PHE A 97 1.23 -10.09 2.05
C PHE A 97 0.59 -10.46 0.72
N LYS A 98 -0.73 -10.45 0.63
CA LYS A 98 -1.49 -10.76 -0.58
C LYS A 98 -2.38 -9.59 -0.95
N LEU A 99 -2.13 -8.99 -2.10
CA LEU A 99 -2.94 -7.90 -2.64
C LEU A 99 -4.01 -8.45 -3.58
N ARG A 100 -5.25 -8.01 -3.36
CA ARG A 100 -6.39 -8.26 -4.24
C ARG A 100 -7.01 -6.93 -4.67
N LEU A 101 -7.32 -6.85 -5.95
CA LEU A 101 -8.16 -5.80 -6.53
C LEU A 101 -9.61 -6.30 -6.44
N LEU A 102 -10.48 -5.55 -5.77
CA LEU A 102 -11.91 -5.86 -5.60
C LEU A 102 -12.78 -5.04 -6.55
#